data_AF-A0A0F4EQJ6-F1
#
_entry.id   AF-A0A0F4EQJ6-F1
#
_cell.length_a   1.000
_cell.length_b   1.000
_cell.length_c   1.000
_cell.angle_alpha   90.00
_cell.angle_beta   90.00
_cell.angle_gamma   90.00
#
_symmetry.space_group_name_H-M   'P 1'
#
loop_
_entity.id
_entity.type
_entity.pdbx_description
1 polymer ?
#
loop_
_entity_poly.entity_id
_entity_poly.type
_entity_poly.pdbx_seq_one_letter_code
_entity_poly.pdbx_strand_id
1 'polypeptide(L)' 'MASLKITQVRSTIGARWKQRQSLRTLGLRRIRHSVIREDNLQTRGLIAVVRHLVEVEPAAGDSTPVDVEGRLSDD' A
#
# COMPACT_ATOMS: atom_id res chain seq x y z
N MET A 1 -2.99 7.96 12.80
CA MET A 1 -2.66 6.52 12.81
C MET A 1 -1.20 6.34 12.41
N ALA A 2 -0.58 5.21 12.77
CA ALA A 2 0.75 4.87 12.26
C ALA A 2 0.66 4.56 10.76
N SER A 3 1.65 5.00 9.99
CA SER A 3 1.73 4.72 8.57
C SER A 3 2.79 3.65 8.30
N LEU A 4 2.52 2.79 7.34
CA LEU A 4 3.43 1.75 6.87
C LEU A 4 3.87 2.09 5.46
N LYS A 5 5.18 2.21 5.28
CA LYS A 5 5.78 2.31 3.95
C LYS A 5 6.05 0.89 3.45
N ILE A 6 5.37 0.52 2.39
CA ILE A 6 5.42 -0.81 1.80
C ILE A 6 6.22 -0.70 0.52
N THR A 7 7.35 -1.41 0.43
CA THR A 7 8.22 -1.45 -0.73
C THR A 7 8.21 -2.83 -1.36
N GLN A 8 7.97 -2.91 -2.67
CA GLN A 8 8.08 -4.18 -3.39
C GLN A 8 9.55 -4.50 -3.69
N VAL A 9 10.14 -5.47 -3.01
CA VAL A 9 11.57 -5.83 -3.19
C VAL A 9 11.75 -6.90 -4.25
N ARG A 10 10.77 -7.80 -4.39
CA ARG A 10 10.83 -8.92 -5.36
C ARG A 10 9.81 -8.77 -6.49
N SER A 11 10.13 -9.35 -7.65
CA SER A 11 9.24 -9.36 -8.80
C SER A 11 7.99 -10.22 -8.55
N THR A 12 6.94 -9.99 -9.34
CA THR A 12 5.72 -10.80 -9.32
C THR A 12 5.80 -12.05 -10.20
N ILE A 13 6.98 -12.34 -10.78
CA ILE A 13 7.21 -13.47 -11.65
C ILE A 13 7.11 -14.74 -10.80
N GLY A 14 6.19 -15.64 -11.16
CA GLY A 14 5.88 -16.84 -10.36
C GLY A 14 4.93 -16.59 -9.17
N ALA A 15 4.50 -15.35 -8.93
CA ALA A 15 3.53 -15.07 -7.87
C ALA A 15 2.14 -15.61 -8.26
N ARG A 16 1.45 -16.21 -7.27
CA ARG A 16 0.09 -16.71 -7.41
C ARG A 16 -0.87 -15.56 -7.73
N TRP A 17 -2.00 -15.87 -8.38
CA TRP A 17 -3.00 -14.86 -8.76
C TRP A 17 -3.43 -13.98 -7.57
N LYS A 18 -3.68 -14.58 -6.40
CA LYS A 18 -4.06 -13.85 -5.17
C LYS A 18 -3.00 -12.81 -4.76
N GLN A 19 -1.72 -13.17 -4.83
CA GLN A 19 -0.61 -12.26 -4.49
C GLN A 19 -0.53 -11.09 -5.47
N ARG A 20 -0.73 -11.35 -6.77
CA ARG A 20 -0.78 -10.30 -7.80
C ARG A 20 -1.92 -9.32 -7.55
N GLN A 21 -3.10 -9.82 -7.16
CA GLN A 21 -4.23 -8.96 -6.80
C GLN A 21 -3.92 -8.14 -5.56
N SER A 22 -3.38 -8.75 -4.49
CA SER A 22 -2.98 -8.02 -3.28
C SER A 22 -1.97 -6.90 -3.56
N LEU A 23 -0.95 -7.15 -4.40
CA LEU A 23 0.00 -6.12 -4.81
C LEU A 23 -0.66 -4.99 -5.60
N ARG A 24 -1.61 -5.31 -6.49
CA ARG A 24 -2.41 -4.31 -7.22
C ARG A 24 -3.26 -3.46 -6.29
N THR A 25 -3.93 -4.08 -5.31
CA THR A 25 -4.74 -3.38 -4.30
C THR A 25 -3.89 -2.45 -3.44
N LEU A 26 -2.68 -2.88 -3.08
CA LEU A 26 -1.72 -2.06 -2.34
C LEU A 26 -1.14 -0.91 -3.20
N GLY A 27 -1.29 -0.94 -4.53
CA GLY A 27 -0.76 0.08 -5.45
C GLY A 27 0.67 -0.19 -5.93
N LEU A 28 1.19 -1.40 -5.72
CA LEU A 28 2.54 -1.80 -6.11
C LEU A 28 2.52 -2.31 -7.56
N ARG A 29 2.99 -1.46 -8.49
CA ARG A 29 2.97 -1.74 -9.94
C ARG A 29 4.31 -2.21 -10.49
N ARG A 30 5.43 -1.90 -9.81
CA ARG A 30 6.80 -2.19 -10.26
C ARG A 30 7.73 -2.53 -9.09
N ILE A 31 8.81 -3.24 -9.37
CA ILE A 31 9.87 -3.54 -8.40
C ILE A 31 10.48 -2.23 -7.89
N ARG A 32 10.83 -2.18 -6.60
CA ARG A 32 11.29 -1.01 -5.83
C ARG A 32 10.28 0.15 -5.75
N HIS A 33 9.02 -0.07 -6.14
CA HIS A 33 7.96 0.91 -5.86
C HIS A 33 7.65 0.88 -4.38
N SER A 34 7.57 2.06 -3.77
CA SER A 34 7.11 2.24 -2.39
C SER A 34 5.78 2.97 -2.37
N VAL A 35 4.89 2.55 -1.48
CA VAL A 35 3.60 3.18 -1.24
C VAL A 35 3.40 3.30 0.26
N ILE A 36 2.95 4.47 0.70
CA ILE A 36 2.60 4.71 2.10
C ILE A 36 1.12 4.38 2.27
N ARG A 37 0.81 3.54 3.26
CA ARG A 37 -0.55 3.19 3.64
C ARG A 37 -0.73 3.32 5.14
N GLU A 38 -1.97 3.52 5.54
CA GLU A 38 -2.35 3.52 6.94
C GLU A 38 -2.23 2.10 7.54
N ASP A 39 -1.76 2.02 8.78
CA ASP A 39 -1.76 0.78 9.53
C ASP A 39 -3.18 0.40 9.98
N ASN A 40 -3.86 -0.39 9.14
CA ASN A 40 -5.16 -0.97 9.45
C ASN A 40 -5.15 -2.50 9.27
N LEU A 41 -6.14 -3.19 9.87
CA LEU A 41 -6.25 -4.65 9.84
C LEU A 41 -6.31 -5.20 8.40
N GLN A 42 -6.95 -4.45 7.49
CA GLN A 42 -7.05 -4.82 6.08
C GLN A 42 -5.67 -4.80 5.39
N THR A 43 -4.89 -3.74 5.60
CA THR A 43 -3.54 -3.57 5.04
C THR A 43 -2.61 -4.63 5.59
N ARG A 44 -2.65 -4.91 6.90
CA ARG A 44 -1.89 -6.02 7.50
C ARG A 44 -2.26 -7.37 6.89
N GLY A 45 -3.55 -7.61 6.65
CA GLY A 45 -4.04 -8.83 6.00
C GLY A 45 -3.49 -8.99 4.57
N LEU A 46 -3.50 -7.90 3.79
CA LEU A 46 -2.92 -7.89 2.44
C LEU A 46 -1.41 -8.12 2.48
N ILE A 47 -0.69 -7.45 3.37
CA ILE A 47 0.76 -7.61 3.56
C ILE A 47 1.09 -9.06 3.92
N ALA A 48 0.32 -9.71 4.80
CA ALA A 48 0.58 -11.09 5.21
C ALA A 48 0.60 -12.08 4.03
N VAL A 49 -0.25 -11.86 3.03
CA VAL A 49 -0.30 -12.67 1.80
C VAL A 49 0.97 -12.52 0.95
N VAL A 50 1.55 -11.31 0.92
CA VAL A 50 2.69 -10.94 0.07
C VAL A 50 3.98 -10.70 0.86
N ARG A 51 4.05 -11.14 2.12
CA ARG A 51 5.13 -10.83 3.10
C ARG A 51 6.57 -11.09 2.64
N HIS A 52 6.76 -11.97 1.65
CA HIS A 52 8.06 -12.35 1.11
C HIS A 52 8.40 -11.59 -0.19
N LEU A 53 7.46 -10.83 -0.74
CA LEU A 53 7.61 -10.00 -1.93
C LEU A 53 7.80 -8.52 -1.57
N VAL A 54 7.36 -8.13 -0.36
CA VAL A 54 7.37 -6.76 0.12
C VAL A 54 8.20 -6.63 1.39
N GLU A 55 8.75 -5.45 1.58
CA GLU A 55 9.40 -5.00 2.81
C GLU A 55 8.56 -3.86 3.38
N VAL A 56 8.35 -3.89 4.69
CA VAL A 56 7.47 -2.95 5.39
C VAL A 56 8.31 -2.20 6.40
N GLU A 57 8.37 -0.89 6.23
CA GLU A 57 9.04 0.03 7.14
C GLU A 57 7.97 0.82 7.90
N PRO A 58 8.07 0.95 9.24
CA PRO A 58 7.22 1.88 9.98
C PRO A 58 7.59 3.31 9.58
N ALA A 59 6.67 4.01 8.91
CA ALA A 59 6.81 5.43 8.64
C ALA A 59 6.28 6.18 9.87
N ALA A 60 7.20 6.63 10.72
CA ALA A 60 6.88 7.55 11.80
C ALA A 60 6.42 8.87 11.17
N GLY A 61 5.10 9.07 11.15
CA GLY A 61 4.41 10.35 11.01
C GLY A 61 4.88 11.26 9.88
N ASP A 62 4.10 11.31 8.80
CA ASP A 62 3.74 12.61 8.26
C ASP A 62 2.29 12.60 7.82
N SER A 63 1.54 13.49 8.46
CA SER A 63 0.25 13.98 8.04
C SER A 63 0.40 14.66 6.68
N THR A 64 -0.33 14.16 5.69
CA THR A 64 -0.97 15.08 4.75
C THR A 64 -2.42 14.63 4.65
N PRO A 65 -3.39 15.43 5.14
CA PRO A 65 -4.73 15.36 4.61
C PRO A 65 -4.56 15.63 3.12
N VAL A 66 -4.85 14.63 2.27
CA VAL A 66 -5.17 14.96 0.89
C VAL A 66 -6.56 15.58 0.93
N ASP A 67 -6.57 16.89 1.18
CA ASP A 67 -7.60 17.75 0.63
C ASP A 67 -7.73 17.40 -0.86
N VAL A 68 -8.84 16.78 -1.21
CA VAL A 68 -9.46 17.06 -2.49
C VAL A 68 -10.77 17.72 -2.16
N GLU A 69 -10.72 19.05 -2.23
CA GLU A 69 -11.87 19.91 -2.50
C GLU A 69 -12.80 19.21 -3.52
N GLY A 70 -13.96 18.79 -3.03
CA GLY A 70 -15.16 18.54 -3.80
C GLY A 70 -16.31 19.39 -3.26
N ARG A 71 -15.99 20.60 -2.79
CA ARG A 71 -16.95 21.67 -2.60
C ARG A 71 -17.17 22.30 -3.98
N LEU A 72 -18.06 21.70 -4.76
CA LEU A 72 -18.79 22.38 -5.82
C LEU A 72 -20.24 21.93 -5.66
N SER A 73 -20.94 22.53 -4.71
CA SER A 73 -21.90 23.63 -4.93
C SER A 73 -23.30 23.06 -4.96
N ASP A 74 -24.09 23.40 -3.94
CA ASP A 74 -25.54 23.51 -4.05
C ASP A 74 -25.91 24.34 -5.30
N ASP A 75 -26.69 23.76 -6.21
CA ASP A 75 -27.73 24.36 -7.05
C ASP A 75 -28.54 23.24 -7.75
#